data_AF-A0A560L6W5-F1
#
_entry.id   AF-A0A560L6W5-F1
#
_cell.length_a   1.000
_cell.length_b   1.000
_cell.length_c   1.000
_cell.angle_alpha   90.00
_cell.angle_beta   90.00
_cell.angle_gamma   90.00
#
_symmetry.space_group_name_H-M   'P 1'
#
loop_
_entity.id
_entity.type
_entity.pdbx_description
1 polymer ?
#
loop_
_entity_poly.entity_id
_entity_poly.type
_entity_poly.pdbx_seq_one_letter_code
_entity_poly.pdbx_strand_id
1 'polypeptide(L)'
;MKFGPASPADAIGGVTVHTLRQGALVLKKGTTIGPEEVEALTKAGVKDVVVVRLEDGDVSEDTAAAGIAQAVAGEGVNVERAFTGRANLFAARPGVLVVDRAAVDRINGVDEAITFATLAAYKPVVEGEMIATVKLIPFGVEGRLRDAAVAVAGKDTLRIAPYVIKKVGVVSTLLPGLAPKVIDKTLRVTAERLAPAGATIIAERRVPHDETVLAASIKELLGLGAELVIVFGASAIADRRDVIPAAITEIGGAVEHFGMPVDPGNLLLIGSAGGVPVLGAPGCARSPVENGFDWVLMRLLAGIKVTRSDLTGMGVGGLLMEIVTRPQPRTVPDTEGNRNVAAIVLAAGRSTRMGGPNKLLAELDGKKLARIVAEQALASKASEVIVVTGHQGDLVEQALDGLKVKFVRNPDFAGGIASSVKAGISAVSDSADGAIVCLGDMPLIDAQLIDRLIETFAPDRGHLIAVPVSEGRRGNPVLWSRRFFKELMTLDGDIGARHLIAKHAEVVAEVPVEGNSAFLDIDTPQALEAARRG
;
A
#
# COMPACT_ATOMS: atom_id res chain seq x y z
N MET A 1 -35.97 -18.11 -23.97
CA MET A 1 -35.74 -17.09 -25.03
C MET A 1 -35.16 -17.72 -26.29
N LYS A 2 -35.51 -17.21 -27.48
CA LYS A 2 -34.92 -17.64 -28.76
C LYS A 2 -33.90 -16.64 -29.27
N PHE A 3 -32.68 -17.13 -29.50
CA PHE A 3 -31.57 -16.37 -30.08
C PHE A 3 -31.26 -16.90 -31.48
N GLY A 4 -31.20 -16.01 -32.47
CA GLY A 4 -30.77 -16.43 -33.81
C GLY A 4 -31.07 -15.41 -34.90
N PRO A 5 -30.63 -15.70 -36.14
CA PRO A 5 -31.01 -14.92 -37.30
C PRO A 5 -32.51 -15.06 -37.58
N ALA A 6 -33.13 -13.97 -38.03
CA ALA A 6 -34.50 -13.94 -38.52
C ALA A 6 -34.59 -12.99 -39.72
N SER A 7 -35.52 -13.28 -40.64
CA SER A 7 -35.88 -12.32 -41.69
C SER A 7 -36.47 -11.04 -41.04
N PRO A 8 -36.41 -9.86 -41.70
CA PRO A 8 -37.02 -8.65 -41.15
C PRO A 8 -38.48 -8.83 -40.72
N ALA A 9 -39.30 -9.53 -41.53
CA ALA A 9 -40.69 -9.79 -41.20
C ALA A 9 -40.84 -10.70 -39.96
N ASP A 10 -40.01 -11.74 -39.87
CA ASP A 10 -40.03 -12.63 -38.73
C ASP A 10 -39.47 -11.97 -37.47
N ALA A 11 -38.61 -10.97 -37.58
CA ALA A 11 -37.91 -10.33 -36.47
C ALA A 11 -38.80 -9.42 -35.59
N ILE A 12 -40.07 -9.17 -35.97
CA ILE A 12 -41.00 -8.34 -35.20
C ILE A 12 -41.11 -8.83 -33.75
N GLY A 13 -41.01 -7.88 -32.81
CA GLY A 13 -41.00 -8.13 -31.37
C GLY A 13 -39.67 -8.64 -30.83
N GLY A 14 -38.68 -8.92 -31.69
CA GLY A 14 -37.32 -9.25 -31.30
C GLY A 14 -36.48 -8.03 -30.98
N VAL A 15 -35.41 -8.22 -30.21
CA VAL A 15 -34.45 -7.18 -29.84
C VAL A 15 -33.12 -7.42 -30.57
N THR A 16 -32.54 -6.38 -31.17
CA THR A 16 -31.27 -6.48 -31.89
C THR A 16 -30.10 -6.83 -30.97
N VAL A 17 -29.32 -7.85 -31.35
CA VAL A 17 -28.20 -8.34 -30.53
C VAL A 17 -26.93 -7.48 -30.65
N HIS A 18 -26.73 -6.89 -31.82
CA HIS A 18 -25.60 -6.01 -32.12
C HIS A 18 -26.09 -4.78 -32.88
N THR A 19 -25.25 -3.73 -32.91
CA THR A 19 -25.54 -2.57 -33.74
C THR A 19 -25.42 -2.97 -35.22
N LEU A 20 -26.53 -2.95 -35.94
CA LEU A 20 -26.58 -3.23 -37.38
C LEU A 20 -26.32 -1.94 -38.15
N ARG A 21 -25.35 -1.98 -39.06
CA ARG A 21 -25.01 -0.86 -39.96
C ARG A 21 -25.06 -1.35 -41.40
N GLN A 22 -25.98 -0.83 -42.20
CA GLN A 22 -26.10 -1.17 -43.63
C GLN A 22 -26.53 0.04 -44.44
N GLY A 23 -25.65 0.53 -45.31
CA GLY A 23 -25.86 1.80 -46.01
C GLY A 23 -26.05 2.95 -45.02
N ALA A 24 -27.16 3.68 -45.15
CA ALA A 24 -27.53 4.77 -44.23
C ALA A 24 -28.26 4.28 -42.95
N LEU A 25 -28.65 2.99 -42.88
CA LEU A 25 -29.37 2.44 -41.73
C LEU A 25 -28.41 2.13 -40.59
N VAL A 26 -28.75 2.61 -39.39
CA VAL A 26 -28.09 2.25 -38.13
C VAL A 26 -29.16 1.87 -37.11
N LEU A 27 -29.29 0.57 -36.82
CA LEU A 27 -30.05 0.09 -35.67
C LEU A 27 -29.08 -0.21 -34.54
N LYS A 28 -29.29 0.42 -33.37
CA LYS A 28 -28.42 0.18 -32.21
C LYS A 28 -28.69 -1.20 -31.63
N LYS A 29 -27.71 -1.76 -30.93
CA LYS A 29 -27.94 -2.91 -30.04
C LYS A 29 -29.05 -2.57 -29.03
N GLY A 30 -29.96 -3.51 -28.77
CA GLY A 30 -31.06 -3.31 -27.83
C GLY A 30 -32.32 -2.66 -28.44
N THR A 31 -32.32 -2.37 -29.74
CA THR A 31 -33.50 -1.84 -30.44
C THR A 31 -34.55 -2.95 -30.56
N THR A 32 -35.79 -2.67 -30.14
CA THR A 32 -36.94 -3.55 -30.40
C THR A 32 -37.39 -3.37 -31.84
N ILE A 33 -37.56 -4.48 -32.57
CA ILE A 33 -38.00 -4.47 -33.97
C ILE A 33 -39.52 -4.34 -34.02
N GLY A 34 -40.01 -3.15 -34.40
CA GLY A 34 -41.40 -2.91 -34.76
C GLY A 34 -41.60 -2.81 -36.28
N PRO A 35 -42.82 -2.48 -36.74
CA PRO A 35 -43.12 -2.35 -38.17
C PRO A 35 -42.23 -1.34 -38.91
N GLU A 36 -41.88 -0.23 -38.25
CA GLU A 36 -41.00 0.81 -38.82
C GLU A 36 -39.57 0.29 -39.03
N GLU A 37 -39.02 -0.43 -38.04
CA GLU A 37 -37.70 -1.06 -38.18
C GLU A 37 -37.69 -2.11 -39.27
N VAL A 38 -38.78 -2.89 -39.43
CA VAL A 38 -38.91 -3.86 -40.52
C VAL A 38 -38.86 -3.18 -41.88
N GLU A 39 -39.63 -2.11 -42.07
CA GLU A 39 -39.61 -1.34 -43.33
C GLU A 39 -38.21 -0.79 -43.63
N ALA A 40 -37.54 -0.25 -42.61
CA ALA A 40 -36.17 0.26 -42.73
C ALA A 40 -35.16 -0.84 -43.09
N LEU A 41 -35.24 -2.01 -42.45
CA LEU A 41 -34.41 -3.19 -42.73
C LEU A 41 -34.63 -3.68 -44.17
N THR A 42 -35.89 -3.78 -44.61
CA THR A 42 -36.23 -4.20 -45.98
C THR A 42 -35.72 -3.19 -47.01
N LYS A 43 -35.90 -1.89 -46.78
CA LYS A 43 -35.41 -0.82 -47.67
C LYS A 43 -33.88 -0.81 -47.77
N ALA A 44 -33.18 -1.14 -46.68
CA ALA A 44 -31.72 -1.26 -46.66
C ALA A 44 -31.19 -2.56 -47.28
N GLY A 45 -32.06 -3.49 -47.68
CA GLY A 45 -31.69 -4.78 -48.26
C GLY A 45 -31.10 -5.77 -47.26
N VAL A 46 -31.45 -5.64 -45.97
CA VAL A 46 -31.03 -6.59 -44.93
C VAL A 46 -31.84 -7.88 -45.11
N LYS A 47 -31.14 -9.01 -45.29
CA LYS A 47 -31.78 -10.33 -45.47
C LYS A 47 -32.09 -11.02 -44.15
N ASP A 48 -31.14 -10.96 -43.22
CA ASP A 48 -31.21 -11.56 -41.90
C ASP A 48 -30.73 -10.57 -40.84
N VAL A 49 -31.43 -10.51 -39.71
CA VAL A 49 -31.01 -9.78 -38.52
C VAL A 49 -30.97 -10.73 -37.34
N VAL A 50 -29.89 -10.69 -36.56
CA VAL A 50 -29.78 -11.49 -35.34
C VAL A 50 -30.55 -10.80 -34.23
N VAL A 51 -31.64 -11.44 -33.82
CA VAL A 51 -32.50 -10.95 -32.75
C VAL A 51 -32.62 -11.97 -31.63
N VAL A 52 -32.98 -11.45 -30.46
CA VAL A 52 -33.46 -12.24 -29.34
C VAL A 52 -34.95 -12.01 -29.17
N ARG A 53 -35.73 -13.08 -28.99
CA ARG A 53 -37.15 -13.02 -28.66
C ARG A 53 -37.40 -13.70 -27.32
N LEU A 54 -38.07 -12.99 -26.43
CA LEU A 54 -38.53 -13.57 -25.18
C LEU A 54 -39.64 -14.59 -25.49
N GLU A 55 -39.59 -15.73 -24.82
CA GLU A 55 -40.63 -16.75 -24.87
C GLU A 55 -41.60 -16.58 -23.70
N ASP A 56 -42.74 -17.27 -23.77
CA ASP A 56 -43.70 -17.28 -22.67
C ASP A 56 -43.03 -17.76 -21.38
N GLY A 57 -43.09 -16.93 -20.34
CA GLY A 57 -42.43 -17.19 -19.06
C GLY A 57 -41.04 -16.57 -18.89
N ASP A 58 -40.46 -15.98 -19.94
CA ASP A 58 -39.25 -15.16 -19.81
C ASP A 58 -39.56 -13.76 -19.27
N VAL A 59 -38.55 -13.16 -18.65
CA VAL A 59 -38.53 -11.74 -18.27
C VAL A 59 -37.36 -11.03 -18.95
N SER A 60 -37.52 -9.74 -19.23
CA SER A 60 -36.43 -8.93 -19.81
C SER A 60 -35.26 -8.79 -18.83
N GLU A 61 -34.07 -8.57 -19.38
CA GLU A 61 -32.84 -8.35 -18.60
C GLU A 61 -32.99 -7.24 -17.56
N ASP A 62 -33.66 -6.13 -17.90
CA ASP A 62 -33.86 -5.00 -16.99
C ASP A 62 -34.85 -5.36 -15.87
N THR A 63 -35.91 -6.10 -16.18
CA THR A 63 -36.88 -6.57 -15.18
C THR A 63 -36.22 -7.52 -14.19
N ALA A 64 -35.38 -8.43 -14.70
CA ALA A 64 -34.66 -9.36 -13.85
C ALA A 64 -33.59 -8.67 -13.00
N ALA A 65 -32.79 -7.79 -13.60
CA ALA A 65 -31.78 -7.01 -12.89
C ALA A 65 -32.40 -6.19 -11.76
N ALA A 66 -33.50 -5.47 -12.04
CA ALA A 66 -34.20 -4.66 -11.06
C ALA A 66 -34.78 -5.52 -9.92
N GLY A 67 -35.41 -6.66 -10.24
CA GLY A 67 -35.99 -7.56 -9.25
C GLY A 67 -34.95 -8.09 -8.26
N ILE A 68 -33.82 -8.57 -8.77
CA ILE A 68 -32.72 -9.10 -7.94
C ILE A 68 -32.07 -7.97 -7.14
N ALA A 69 -31.78 -6.82 -7.76
CA ALA A 69 -31.17 -5.68 -7.08
C ALA A 69 -32.05 -5.17 -5.93
N GLN A 70 -33.37 -5.12 -6.14
CA GLN A 70 -34.32 -4.72 -5.09
C GLN A 70 -34.40 -5.73 -3.95
N ALA A 71 -34.22 -7.02 -4.25
CA ALA A 71 -34.27 -8.09 -3.25
C ALA A 71 -33.04 -8.11 -2.33
N VAL A 72 -31.85 -7.80 -2.88
CA VAL A 72 -30.60 -7.76 -2.10
C VAL A 72 -30.38 -6.46 -1.33
N ALA A 73 -31.06 -5.37 -1.73
CA ALA A 73 -30.90 -4.06 -1.14
C ALA A 73 -31.57 -3.94 0.23
N GLY A 74 -30.75 -3.86 1.27
CA GLY A 74 -31.14 -3.62 2.65
C GLY A 74 -31.04 -2.17 3.09
N GLU A 75 -30.94 -1.97 4.40
CA GLU A 75 -30.86 -0.64 4.99
C GLU A 75 -29.65 0.15 4.47
N GLY A 76 -29.89 1.41 4.08
CA GLY A 76 -28.83 2.32 3.64
C GLY A 76 -28.32 2.03 2.23
N VAL A 77 -29.04 1.26 1.42
CA VAL A 77 -28.69 0.96 0.02
C VAL A 77 -29.72 1.57 -0.93
N ASN A 78 -29.24 2.32 -1.92
CA ASN A 78 -30.05 2.85 -3.02
C ASN A 78 -29.86 1.99 -4.27
N VAL A 79 -30.95 1.63 -4.94
CA VAL A 79 -30.92 0.87 -6.20
C VAL A 79 -31.17 1.83 -7.35
N GLU A 80 -30.26 1.86 -8.31
CA GLU A 80 -30.44 2.58 -9.56
C GLU A 80 -31.40 1.82 -10.49
N ARG A 81 -32.16 2.55 -11.31
CA ARG A 81 -33.02 1.94 -12.33
C ARG A 81 -32.20 1.02 -13.22
N ALA A 82 -32.70 -0.18 -13.44
CA ALA A 82 -32.07 -1.11 -14.36
C ALA A 82 -32.06 -0.57 -15.80
N PHE A 83 -30.91 -0.70 -16.47
CA PHE A 83 -30.73 -0.33 -17.86
C PHE A 83 -29.72 -1.26 -18.54
N THR A 84 -30.07 -1.78 -19.71
CA THR A 84 -29.24 -2.72 -20.48
C THR A 84 -28.79 -3.93 -19.66
N GLY A 85 -29.71 -4.50 -18.88
CA GLY A 85 -29.52 -5.67 -18.05
C GLY A 85 -28.67 -5.42 -16.81
N ARG A 86 -28.40 -4.17 -16.44
CA ARG A 86 -27.59 -3.80 -15.27
C ARG A 86 -28.39 -2.97 -14.29
N ALA A 87 -28.31 -3.30 -13.01
CA ALA A 87 -28.78 -2.47 -11.91
C ALA A 87 -27.64 -2.25 -10.91
N ASN A 88 -27.22 -1.00 -10.72
CA ASN A 88 -26.18 -0.65 -9.76
C ASN A 88 -26.79 -0.31 -8.40
N LEU A 89 -26.06 -0.62 -7.35
CA LEU A 89 -26.43 -0.33 -5.97
C LEU A 89 -25.40 0.62 -5.37
N PHE A 90 -25.88 1.62 -4.65
CA PHE A 90 -25.07 2.69 -4.08
C PHE A 90 -25.30 2.82 -2.58
N ALA A 91 -24.27 3.22 -1.85
CA ALA A 91 -24.40 3.58 -0.45
C ALA A 91 -25.24 4.86 -0.33
N ALA A 92 -26.33 4.80 0.44
CA ALA A 92 -27.22 5.95 0.69
C ALA A 92 -26.71 6.87 1.80
N ARG A 93 -25.62 6.49 2.48
CA ARG A 93 -25.00 7.23 3.58
C ARG A 93 -23.58 6.70 3.84
N PRO A 94 -22.71 7.45 4.53
CA PRO A 94 -21.42 6.94 4.99
C PRO A 94 -21.58 5.83 6.03
N GLY A 95 -20.72 4.82 5.98
CA GLY A 95 -20.76 3.70 6.91
C GLY A 95 -19.85 2.55 6.52
N VAL A 96 -20.16 1.36 7.02
CA VAL A 96 -19.46 0.11 6.69
C VAL A 96 -20.40 -0.79 5.89
N LEU A 97 -19.95 -1.24 4.72
CA LEU A 97 -20.68 -2.18 3.88
C LEU A 97 -20.73 -3.56 4.55
N VAL A 98 -21.92 -4.08 4.84
CA VAL A 98 -22.12 -5.44 5.34
C VAL A 98 -22.67 -6.30 4.21
N VAL A 99 -22.02 -7.43 3.96
CA VAL A 99 -22.34 -8.36 2.87
C VAL A 99 -22.53 -9.75 3.43
N ASP A 100 -23.66 -10.38 3.15
CA ASP A 100 -23.82 -11.84 3.32
C ASP A 100 -23.16 -12.55 2.14
N ARG A 101 -21.92 -13.00 2.34
CA ARG A 101 -21.15 -13.73 1.33
C ARG A 101 -21.87 -14.98 0.84
N ALA A 102 -22.53 -15.71 1.75
CA ALA A 102 -23.23 -16.93 1.37
C ALA A 102 -24.45 -16.62 0.50
N ALA A 103 -25.15 -15.50 0.73
CA ALA A 103 -26.21 -15.06 -0.17
C ALA A 103 -25.68 -14.66 -1.55
N VAL A 104 -24.56 -13.92 -1.61
CA VAL A 104 -23.89 -13.58 -2.88
C VAL A 104 -23.57 -14.85 -3.68
N ASP A 105 -22.98 -15.86 -3.03
CA ASP A 105 -22.63 -17.13 -3.67
C ASP A 105 -23.87 -17.89 -4.13
N ARG A 106 -24.94 -17.96 -3.32
CA ARG A 106 -26.20 -18.60 -3.70
C ARG A 106 -26.85 -17.93 -4.91
N ILE A 107 -26.85 -16.60 -4.98
CA ILE A 107 -27.42 -15.85 -6.11
C ILE A 107 -26.66 -16.16 -7.40
N ASN A 108 -25.33 -16.07 -7.37
CA ASN A 108 -24.49 -16.38 -8.53
C ASN A 108 -24.53 -17.87 -8.91
N GLY A 109 -24.86 -18.75 -7.96
CA GLY A 109 -25.03 -20.18 -8.18
C GLY A 109 -26.38 -20.57 -8.79
N VAL A 110 -27.32 -19.64 -8.98
CA VAL A 110 -28.64 -19.95 -9.58
C VAL A 110 -28.51 -20.32 -11.05
N ASP A 111 -27.84 -19.47 -11.84
CA ASP A 111 -27.69 -19.65 -13.27
C ASP A 111 -26.60 -18.71 -13.82
N GLU A 112 -25.89 -19.14 -14.87
CA GLU A 112 -24.83 -18.34 -15.53
C GLU A 112 -25.34 -17.03 -16.15
N ALA A 113 -26.63 -16.93 -16.43
CA ALA A 113 -27.26 -15.71 -16.92
C ALA A 113 -27.27 -14.58 -15.88
N ILE A 114 -27.15 -14.90 -14.59
CA ILE A 114 -27.29 -13.96 -13.47
C ILE A 114 -25.93 -13.76 -12.81
N THR A 115 -25.48 -12.51 -12.76
CA THR A 115 -24.26 -12.15 -12.01
C THR A 115 -24.56 -11.06 -11.01
N PHE A 116 -24.01 -11.21 -9.80
CA PHE A 116 -24.12 -10.26 -8.72
C PHE A 116 -22.75 -10.08 -8.05
N ALA A 117 -22.21 -8.87 -8.14
CA ALA A 117 -20.89 -8.53 -7.63
C ALA A 117 -20.98 -7.39 -6.62
N THR A 118 -20.12 -7.42 -5.59
CA THR A 118 -20.07 -6.44 -4.51
C THR A 118 -18.65 -5.95 -4.29
N LEU A 119 -18.48 -4.78 -3.67
CA LEU A 119 -17.22 -4.45 -3.01
C LEU A 119 -16.95 -5.45 -1.87
N ALA A 120 -15.72 -5.42 -1.35
CA ALA A 120 -15.33 -6.29 -0.24
C ALA A 120 -16.24 -6.07 0.99
N ALA A 121 -16.62 -7.16 1.65
CA ALA A 121 -17.36 -7.09 2.90
C ALA A 121 -16.58 -6.28 3.95
N TYR A 122 -17.31 -5.48 4.73
CA TYR A 122 -16.82 -4.56 5.75
C TYR A 122 -15.96 -3.40 5.24
N LYS A 123 -15.97 -3.12 3.94
CA LYS A 123 -15.32 -1.92 3.39
C LYS A 123 -16.03 -0.66 3.93
N PRO A 124 -15.28 0.33 4.46
CA PRO A 124 -15.79 1.68 4.69
C PRO A 124 -16.23 2.31 3.37
N VAL A 125 -17.41 2.93 3.35
CA VAL A 125 -17.98 3.56 2.16
C VAL A 125 -18.47 4.97 2.46
N VAL A 126 -18.47 5.81 1.43
CA VAL A 126 -19.06 7.14 1.45
C VAL A 126 -20.42 7.15 0.76
N GLU A 127 -21.25 8.16 1.04
CA GLU A 127 -22.52 8.34 0.33
C GLU A 127 -22.30 8.48 -1.18
N GLY A 128 -23.12 7.81 -1.97
CA GLY A 128 -23.04 7.80 -3.43
C GLY A 128 -21.97 6.88 -4.01
N GLU A 129 -21.20 6.15 -3.19
CA GLU A 129 -20.26 5.14 -3.66
C GLU A 129 -21.01 3.92 -4.20
N MET A 130 -20.61 3.42 -5.38
CA MET A 130 -21.18 2.19 -5.94
C MET A 130 -20.65 0.97 -5.17
N ILE A 131 -21.54 0.23 -4.52
CA ILE A 131 -21.19 -0.88 -3.61
C ILE A 131 -21.44 -2.26 -4.21
N ALA A 132 -22.33 -2.36 -5.19
CA ALA A 132 -22.65 -3.61 -5.87
C ALA A 132 -23.30 -3.38 -7.23
N THR A 133 -23.35 -4.44 -8.05
CA THR A 133 -24.03 -4.43 -9.34
C THR A 133 -24.63 -5.80 -9.61
N VAL A 134 -25.88 -5.81 -10.08
CA VAL A 134 -26.51 -6.99 -10.70
C VAL A 134 -26.40 -6.82 -12.20
N LYS A 135 -25.94 -7.87 -12.89
CA LYS A 135 -25.81 -7.89 -14.34
C LYS A 135 -26.37 -9.19 -14.90
N LEU A 136 -27.34 -9.04 -15.80
CA LEU A 136 -27.86 -10.11 -16.65
C LEU A 136 -27.00 -10.16 -17.92
N ILE A 137 -26.56 -11.37 -18.26
CA ILE A 137 -25.71 -11.62 -19.43
C ILE A 137 -26.54 -11.70 -20.71
N PRO A 138 -27.60 -12.51 -20.79
CA PRO A 138 -28.54 -12.48 -21.91
C PRO A 138 -29.55 -11.32 -21.78
N PHE A 139 -30.22 -11.01 -22.89
CA PHE A 139 -31.26 -9.97 -22.97
C PHE A 139 -32.56 -10.31 -22.24
N GLY A 140 -32.69 -11.54 -21.76
CA GLY A 140 -33.77 -12.01 -20.93
C GLY A 140 -33.42 -13.35 -20.31
N VAL A 141 -34.19 -13.74 -19.30
CA VAL A 141 -33.99 -14.99 -18.56
C VAL A 141 -35.36 -15.58 -18.23
N GLU A 142 -35.43 -16.89 -18.04
CA GLU A 142 -36.65 -17.51 -17.55
C GLU A 142 -37.07 -16.90 -16.21
N GLY A 143 -38.34 -16.52 -16.05
CA GLY A 143 -38.85 -15.86 -14.86
C GLY A 143 -38.60 -16.67 -13.58
N ARG A 144 -38.65 -18.00 -13.66
CA ARG A 144 -38.34 -18.90 -12.53
C ARG A 144 -36.90 -18.76 -12.02
N LEU A 145 -35.93 -18.44 -12.88
CA LEU A 145 -34.53 -18.26 -12.48
C LEU A 145 -34.34 -16.93 -11.75
N ARG A 146 -34.99 -15.87 -12.27
CA ARG A 146 -35.07 -14.59 -11.56
C ARG A 146 -35.73 -14.75 -10.19
N ASP A 147 -36.83 -15.48 -10.11
CA ASP A 147 -37.55 -15.68 -8.85
C ASP A 147 -36.75 -16.55 -7.87
N ALA A 148 -36.01 -17.54 -8.37
CA ALA A 148 -35.07 -18.32 -7.55
C ALA A 148 -33.95 -17.42 -6.99
N ALA A 149 -33.35 -16.55 -7.81
CA ALA A 149 -32.34 -15.58 -7.36
C ALA A 149 -32.90 -14.61 -6.31
N VAL A 150 -34.13 -14.11 -6.50
CA VAL A 150 -34.83 -13.26 -5.52
C VAL A 150 -35.14 -14.03 -4.23
N ALA A 151 -35.50 -15.32 -4.31
CA ALA A 151 -35.84 -16.12 -3.14
C ALA A 151 -34.63 -16.46 -2.27
N VAL A 152 -33.45 -16.64 -2.88
CA VAL A 152 -32.20 -16.86 -2.13
C VAL A 152 -31.52 -15.55 -1.70
N ALA A 153 -31.93 -14.43 -2.30
CA ALA A 153 -31.61 -13.09 -1.83
C ALA A 153 -32.40 -12.76 -0.56
N GLY A 154 -31.74 -12.12 0.39
CA GLY A 154 -32.39 -11.60 1.59
C GLY A 154 -32.25 -10.08 1.64
N LYS A 155 -33.17 -9.40 2.33
CA LYS A 155 -33.04 -7.96 2.59
C LYS A 155 -31.76 -7.60 3.35
N ASP A 156 -31.12 -8.56 4.01
CA ASP A 156 -29.84 -8.37 4.70
C ASP A 156 -28.62 -8.79 3.86
N THR A 157 -28.81 -9.16 2.58
CA THR A 157 -27.69 -9.53 1.69
C THR A 157 -26.70 -8.39 1.54
N LEU A 158 -27.20 -7.15 1.40
CA LEU A 158 -26.40 -5.93 1.41
C LEU A 158 -27.04 -4.89 2.33
N ARG A 159 -26.26 -4.33 3.25
CA ARG A 159 -26.69 -3.14 4.01
C ARG A 159 -25.50 -2.27 4.36
N ILE A 160 -25.76 -0.99 4.64
CA ILE A 160 -24.76 -0.07 5.18
C ILE A 160 -25.00 0.08 6.67
N ALA A 161 -24.04 -0.34 7.48
CA ALA A 161 -24.02 -0.04 8.91
C ALA A 161 -23.53 1.40 9.11
N PRO A 162 -24.38 2.34 9.59
CA PRO A 162 -23.94 3.71 9.81
C PRO A 162 -22.94 3.78 10.99
N TYR A 163 -22.08 4.80 10.97
CA TYR A 163 -21.21 5.08 12.11
C TYR A 163 -22.00 5.61 13.30
N VAL A 164 -21.97 4.89 14.42
CA VAL A 164 -22.74 5.19 15.64
C VAL A 164 -21.87 5.64 16.82
N ILE A 165 -20.64 5.15 16.92
CA ILE A 165 -19.69 5.59 17.96
C ILE A 165 -19.11 6.93 17.54
N LYS A 166 -19.17 7.93 18.45
CA LYS A 166 -18.66 9.28 18.21
C LYS A 166 -17.62 9.71 19.23
N LYS A 167 -17.60 9.10 20.42
CA LYS A 167 -16.74 9.51 21.54
C LYS A 167 -15.66 8.48 21.81
N VAL A 168 -14.41 8.80 21.48
CA VAL A 168 -13.27 7.90 21.63
C VAL A 168 -12.35 8.38 22.75
N GLY A 169 -12.00 7.51 23.68
CA GLY A 169 -10.95 7.74 24.66
C GLY A 169 -9.63 7.15 24.17
N VAL A 170 -8.50 7.83 24.40
CA VAL A 170 -7.18 7.32 24.03
C VAL A 170 -6.24 7.25 25.23
N VAL A 171 -5.58 6.13 25.45
CA VAL A 171 -4.47 6.00 26.42
C VAL A 171 -3.18 5.67 25.69
N SER A 172 -2.12 6.45 25.92
CA SER A 172 -0.76 6.13 25.48
C SER A 172 0.08 5.74 26.69
N THR A 173 0.55 4.50 26.72
CA THR A 173 1.50 4.08 27.76
C THR A 173 2.92 4.52 27.41
N LEU A 174 3.77 4.70 28.43
CA LEU A 174 5.10 5.29 28.32
C LEU A 174 6.18 4.36 28.88
N LEU A 175 7.29 4.23 28.14
CA LEU A 175 8.55 3.64 28.60
C LEU A 175 9.69 4.64 28.32
N PRO A 176 10.84 4.54 29.04
CA PRO A 176 12.01 5.36 28.75
C PRO A 176 12.42 5.26 27.27
N GLY A 177 12.64 6.40 26.61
CA GLY A 177 13.02 6.47 25.20
C GLY A 177 11.87 6.73 24.21
N LEU A 178 10.60 6.64 24.64
CA LEU A 178 9.48 7.03 23.78
C LEU A 178 9.35 8.56 23.71
N ALA A 179 9.69 9.14 22.56
CA ALA A 179 9.66 10.59 22.38
C ALA A 179 8.21 11.14 22.35
N PRO A 180 7.89 12.26 23.03
CA PRO A 180 6.55 12.86 23.04
C PRO A 180 5.98 13.12 21.65
N LYS A 181 6.83 13.55 20.69
CA LYS A 181 6.44 13.79 19.28
C LYS A 181 5.82 12.57 18.59
N VAL A 182 6.17 11.35 19.02
CA VAL A 182 5.58 10.11 18.46
C VAL A 182 4.13 9.96 18.91
N ILE A 183 3.84 10.32 20.16
CA ILE A 183 2.48 10.29 20.72
C ILE A 183 1.62 11.36 20.03
N ASP A 184 2.15 12.57 19.87
CA ASP A 184 1.42 13.65 19.19
C ASP A 184 1.09 13.29 17.73
N LYS A 185 2.03 12.64 17.03
CA LYS A 185 1.78 12.07 15.70
C LYS A 185 0.69 10.98 15.76
N THR A 186 0.77 10.07 16.73
CA THR A 186 -0.20 8.98 16.90
C THR A 186 -1.62 9.52 17.11
N LEU A 187 -1.79 10.55 17.95
CA LEU A 187 -3.08 11.19 18.21
C LEU A 187 -3.65 11.85 16.95
N ARG A 188 -2.80 12.53 16.16
CA ARG A 188 -3.20 13.14 14.88
C ARG A 188 -3.67 12.10 13.87
N VAL A 189 -2.89 11.04 13.67
CA VAL A 189 -3.26 9.92 12.77
C VAL A 189 -4.54 9.25 13.25
N THR A 190 -4.72 9.08 14.56
CA THR A 190 -5.96 8.53 15.13
C THR A 190 -7.15 9.45 14.84
N ALA A 191 -7.01 10.77 15.03
CA ALA A 191 -8.06 11.72 14.71
C ALA A 191 -8.44 11.70 13.22
N GLU A 192 -7.45 11.60 12.32
CA GLU A 192 -7.68 11.45 10.87
C GLU A 192 -8.47 10.18 10.54
N ARG A 193 -8.20 9.06 11.22
CA ARG A 193 -8.98 7.81 11.06
C ARG A 193 -10.41 7.90 11.59
N LEU A 194 -10.63 8.68 12.64
CA LEU A 194 -11.95 8.84 13.26
C LEU A 194 -12.85 9.82 12.47
N ALA A 195 -12.25 10.77 11.75
CA ALA A 195 -12.97 11.85 11.07
C ALA A 195 -14.04 11.37 10.07
N PRO A 196 -13.81 10.35 9.20
CA PRO A 196 -14.85 9.85 8.29
C PRO A 196 -16.08 9.28 9.01
N ALA A 197 -15.89 8.78 10.23
CA ALA A 197 -16.98 8.30 11.08
C ALA A 197 -17.67 9.42 11.86
N GLY A 198 -17.19 10.66 11.77
CA GLY A 198 -17.63 11.78 12.61
C GLY A 198 -17.31 11.56 14.10
N ALA A 199 -16.33 10.71 14.41
CA ALA A 199 -15.90 10.43 15.78
C ALA A 199 -14.73 11.35 16.18
N THR A 200 -14.62 11.63 17.48
CA THR A 200 -13.59 12.50 18.04
C THR A 200 -12.95 11.89 19.28
N ILE A 201 -11.71 12.30 19.55
CA ILE A 201 -11.04 11.97 20.80
C ILE A 201 -11.58 12.91 21.89
N ILE A 202 -12.36 12.39 22.84
CA ILE A 202 -12.96 13.20 23.91
C ILE A 202 -12.01 13.45 25.08
N ALA A 203 -11.04 12.54 25.27
CA ALA A 203 -10.01 12.65 26.29
C ALA A 203 -8.82 11.75 25.93
N GLU A 204 -7.62 12.21 26.27
CA GLU A 204 -6.37 11.47 26.13
C GLU A 204 -5.64 11.36 27.47
N ARG A 205 -4.99 10.23 27.72
CA ARG A 205 -4.11 10.02 28.89
C ARG A 205 -2.75 9.50 28.44
N ARG A 206 -1.68 10.04 29.03
CA ARG A 206 -0.31 9.54 28.89
C ARG A 206 0.14 9.02 30.25
N VAL A 207 0.41 7.72 30.35
CA VAL A 207 0.67 7.07 31.64
C VAL A 207 1.88 6.14 31.56
N PRO A 208 2.57 5.87 32.68
CA PRO A 208 3.56 4.79 32.73
C PRO A 208 3.00 3.48 32.17
N HIS A 209 3.85 2.68 31.52
CA HIS A 209 3.50 1.34 31.07
C HIS A 209 3.42 0.38 32.27
N ASP A 210 2.34 0.54 33.03
CA ASP A 210 2.02 -0.13 34.27
C ASP A 210 0.55 -0.54 34.29
N GLU A 211 0.26 -1.74 34.77
CA GLU A 211 -1.07 -2.34 34.78
C GLU A 211 -2.08 -1.52 35.59
N THR A 212 -1.72 -1.16 36.83
CA THR A 212 -2.64 -0.48 37.77
C THR A 212 -2.97 0.91 37.27
N VAL A 213 -1.97 1.64 36.76
CA VAL A 213 -2.17 3.00 36.24
C VAL A 213 -2.98 2.98 34.94
N LEU A 214 -2.71 2.03 34.04
CA LEU A 214 -3.50 1.87 32.82
C LEU A 214 -4.95 1.50 33.12
N ALA A 215 -5.18 0.56 34.04
CA ALA A 215 -6.52 0.15 34.49
C ALA A 215 -7.33 1.37 34.97
N ALA A 216 -6.75 2.17 35.87
CA ALA A 216 -7.38 3.39 36.37
C ALA A 216 -7.71 4.39 35.23
N SER A 217 -6.81 4.55 34.26
CA SER A 217 -7.00 5.45 33.12
C SER A 217 -8.10 5.00 32.17
N ILE A 218 -8.19 3.69 31.88
CA ILE A 218 -9.29 3.14 31.07
C ILE A 218 -10.62 3.39 31.79
N LYS A 219 -10.70 3.09 33.09
CA LYS A 219 -11.91 3.31 33.89
C LYS A 219 -12.32 4.78 33.93
N GLU A 220 -11.37 5.70 34.02
CA GLU A 220 -11.63 7.13 33.95
C GLU A 220 -12.25 7.53 32.61
N LEU A 221 -11.65 7.11 31.49
CA LEU A 221 -12.17 7.42 30.15
C LEU A 221 -13.59 6.87 29.92
N LEU A 222 -13.87 5.67 30.42
CA LEU A 222 -15.22 5.11 30.43
C LEU A 222 -16.19 5.98 31.24
N GLY A 223 -15.77 6.46 32.41
CA GLY A 223 -16.55 7.39 33.23
C GLY A 223 -16.80 8.75 32.58
N LEU A 224 -15.91 9.21 31.69
CA LEU A 224 -16.09 10.40 30.87
C LEU A 224 -17.04 10.19 29.67
N GLY A 225 -17.56 8.97 29.48
CA GLY A 225 -18.50 8.63 28.42
C GLY A 225 -17.83 8.26 27.11
N ALA A 226 -16.62 7.70 27.14
CA ALA A 226 -16.02 7.07 25.96
C ALA A 226 -16.87 5.86 25.53
N GLU A 227 -17.21 5.82 24.24
CA GLU A 227 -17.96 4.75 23.57
C GLU A 227 -17.02 3.73 22.92
N LEU A 228 -15.73 4.06 22.82
CA LEU A 228 -14.62 3.20 22.42
C LEU A 228 -13.35 3.71 23.12
N VAL A 229 -12.53 2.82 23.67
CA VAL A 229 -11.20 3.17 24.20
C VAL A 229 -10.11 2.55 23.33
N ILE A 230 -9.12 3.34 22.94
CA ILE A 230 -7.94 2.87 22.19
C ILE A 230 -6.71 3.04 23.06
N VAL A 231 -5.99 1.94 23.29
CA VAL A 231 -4.76 1.91 24.08
C VAL A 231 -3.58 1.69 23.13
N PHE A 232 -2.68 2.67 23.08
CA PHE A 232 -1.40 2.55 22.40
C PHE A 232 -0.31 2.12 23.39
N GLY A 233 0.13 0.87 23.25
CA GLY A 233 1.24 0.31 24.03
C GLY A 233 2.58 1.01 23.77
N ALA A 234 3.39 1.19 24.81
CA ALA A 234 4.81 1.51 24.69
C ALA A 234 5.61 0.31 24.17
N SER A 235 5.12 -0.90 24.46
CA SER A 235 5.61 -2.19 23.97
C SER A 235 4.56 -2.85 23.06
N ALA A 236 5.02 -3.85 22.30
CA ALA A 236 4.16 -4.78 21.60
C ALA A 236 3.39 -5.64 22.61
N ILE A 237 2.08 -5.78 22.41
CA ILE A 237 1.27 -6.73 23.18
C ILE A 237 1.75 -8.12 22.78
N ALA A 238 2.27 -8.91 23.72
CA ALA A 238 2.85 -10.23 23.41
C ALA A 238 2.15 -11.40 24.13
N ASP A 239 1.53 -11.14 25.28
CA ASP A 239 0.92 -12.16 26.12
C ASP A 239 -0.36 -11.65 26.81
N ARG A 240 -1.21 -12.56 27.29
CA ARG A 240 -2.41 -12.20 28.06
C ARG A 240 -2.11 -11.58 29.42
N ARG A 241 -0.90 -11.77 29.95
CA ARG A 241 -0.39 -11.17 31.19
C ARG A 241 0.40 -9.89 30.95
N ASP A 242 0.45 -9.42 29.71
CA ASP A 242 1.02 -8.13 29.38
C ASP A 242 0.13 -6.99 29.95
N VAL A 243 0.68 -5.80 30.05
CA VAL A 243 0.09 -4.65 30.76
C VAL A 243 -1.31 -4.31 30.25
N ILE A 244 -1.54 -4.33 28.94
CA ILE A 244 -2.83 -3.96 28.34
C ILE A 244 -3.94 -4.97 28.65
N PRO A 245 -3.80 -6.27 28.31
CA PRO A 245 -4.82 -7.27 28.66
C PRO A 245 -5.04 -7.42 30.17
N ALA A 246 -3.98 -7.31 30.97
CA ALA A 246 -4.08 -7.37 32.43
C ALA A 246 -4.89 -6.19 32.98
N ALA A 247 -4.60 -4.96 32.53
CA ALA A 247 -5.33 -3.76 32.92
C ALA A 247 -6.83 -3.80 32.55
N ILE A 248 -7.17 -4.38 31.40
CA ILE A 248 -8.58 -4.61 31.01
C ILE A 248 -9.25 -5.58 31.99
N THR A 249 -8.57 -6.65 32.35
CA THR A 249 -9.10 -7.68 33.27
C THR A 249 -9.27 -7.14 34.68
N GLU A 250 -8.31 -6.35 35.17
CA GLU A 250 -8.30 -5.72 36.49
C GLU A 250 -9.54 -4.85 36.74
N ILE A 251 -10.03 -4.13 35.71
CA ILE A 251 -11.25 -3.32 35.82
C ILE A 251 -12.54 -4.10 35.57
N GLY A 252 -12.48 -5.44 35.61
CA GLY A 252 -13.62 -6.32 35.36
C GLY A 252 -14.01 -6.45 33.89
N GLY A 253 -13.11 -6.08 32.97
CA GLY A 253 -13.28 -6.27 31.54
C GLY A 253 -12.97 -7.68 31.06
N ALA A 254 -13.21 -7.94 29.78
CA ALA A 254 -12.95 -9.21 29.12
C ALA A 254 -12.01 -9.01 27.92
N VAL A 255 -10.98 -9.85 27.83
CA VAL A 255 -10.13 -9.94 26.63
C VAL A 255 -10.74 -10.95 25.66
N GLU A 256 -11.40 -10.46 24.61
CA GLU A 256 -12.11 -11.26 23.62
C GLU A 256 -11.12 -12.01 22.70
N HIS A 257 -10.12 -11.29 22.17
CA HIS A 257 -9.10 -11.86 21.32
C HIS A 257 -7.80 -11.04 21.36
N PHE A 258 -6.68 -11.73 21.15
CA PHE A 258 -5.39 -11.10 20.96
C PHE A 258 -4.74 -11.76 19.73
N GLY A 259 -4.20 -10.92 18.86
CA GLY A 259 -3.65 -11.28 17.57
C GLY A 259 -4.67 -11.16 16.43
N MET A 260 -4.18 -11.01 15.20
CA MET A 260 -4.99 -11.21 14.00
C MET A 260 -4.12 -11.69 12.84
N PRO A 261 -4.65 -12.49 11.90
CA PRO A 261 -3.90 -12.97 10.74
C PRO A 261 -3.81 -11.90 9.62
N VAL A 262 -3.49 -10.66 9.98
CA VAL A 262 -3.33 -9.53 9.05
C VAL A 262 -1.98 -8.85 9.30
N ASP A 263 -1.26 -8.55 8.23
CA ASP A 263 0.11 -8.05 8.26
C ASP A 263 0.26 -6.86 7.29
N PRO A 264 0.58 -5.65 7.78
CA PRO A 264 0.74 -5.25 9.19
C PRO A 264 -0.60 -5.26 9.98
N GLY A 265 -0.53 -5.48 11.30
CA GLY A 265 -1.71 -5.45 12.20
C GLY A 265 -1.79 -6.60 13.22
N ASN A 266 -0.92 -7.59 13.09
CA ASN A 266 -0.96 -8.88 13.77
C ASN A 266 -0.98 -8.87 15.31
N LEU A 267 -0.59 -7.78 15.98
CA LEU A 267 -0.53 -7.66 17.44
C LEU A 267 -1.70 -6.85 18.03
N LEU A 268 -2.82 -6.78 17.32
CA LEU A 268 -4.05 -6.17 17.81
C LEU A 268 -4.61 -6.94 19.01
N LEU A 269 -5.16 -6.23 20.00
CA LEU A 269 -6.02 -6.79 21.04
C LEU A 269 -7.44 -6.21 20.93
N ILE A 270 -8.43 -7.07 21.06
CA ILE A 270 -9.84 -6.68 21.27
C ILE A 270 -10.27 -7.15 22.65
N GLY A 271 -10.71 -6.21 23.47
CA GLY A 271 -11.39 -6.47 24.72
C GLY A 271 -12.61 -5.57 24.89
N SER A 272 -13.26 -5.68 26.04
CA SER A 272 -14.36 -4.81 26.44
C SER A 272 -14.34 -4.59 27.94
N ALA A 273 -14.84 -3.43 28.39
CA ALA A 273 -15.01 -3.10 29.79
C ALA A 273 -16.28 -2.26 29.95
N GLY A 274 -17.17 -2.65 30.88
CA GLY A 274 -18.46 -1.97 31.05
C GLY A 274 -19.35 -1.98 29.80
N GLY A 275 -19.20 -2.99 28.92
CA GLY A 275 -19.92 -3.06 27.64
C GLY A 275 -19.32 -2.20 26.52
N VAL A 276 -18.28 -1.41 26.81
CA VAL A 276 -17.57 -0.56 25.85
C VAL A 276 -16.37 -1.31 25.27
N PRO A 277 -16.15 -1.31 23.94
CA PRO A 277 -14.96 -1.90 23.34
C PRO A 277 -13.67 -1.19 23.77
N VAL A 278 -12.64 -1.98 24.04
CA VAL A 278 -11.27 -1.53 24.34
C VAL A 278 -10.31 -2.18 23.35
N LEU A 279 -9.64 -1.37 22.53
CA LEU A 279 -8.66 -1.82 21.55
C LEU A 279 -7.24 -1.62 22.07
N GLY A 280 -6.44 -2.68 22.11
CA GLY A 280 -5.00 -2.57 22.19
C GLY A 280 -4.42 -2.43 20.78
N ALA A 281 -3.97 -1.24 20.43
CA ALA A 281 -3.51 -0.91 19.08
C ALA A 281 -2.08 -1.42 18.83
N PRO A 282 -1.81 -2.12 17.70
CA PRO A 282 -0.46 -2.53 17.32
C PRO A 282 0.41 -1.32 16.97
N GLY A 283 1.73 -1.48 16.99
CA GLY A 283 2.67 -0.38 16.67
C GLY A 283 2.45 0.24 15.29
N CYS A 284 2.04 -0.56 14.29
CA CYS A 284 1.72 -0.08 12.94
C CYS A 284 0.56 0.91 12.92
N ALA A 285 -0.34 0.89 13.91
CA ALA A 285 -1.42 1.86 14.02
C ALA A 285 -0.92 3.28 14.35
N ARG A 286 0.38 3.50 14.59
CA ARG A 286 0.97 4.86 14.66
C ARG A 286 1.28 5.45 13.28
N SER A 287 1.24 4.63 12.23
CA SER A 287 1.42 5.02 10.84
C SER A 287 0.08 5.40 10.20
N PRO A 288 0.04 6.38 9.28
CA PRO A 288 -1.16 6.69 8.49
C PRO A 288 -1.47 5.63 7.42
N VAL A 289 -0.55 4.68 7.16
CA VAL A 289 -0.78 3.61 6.18
C VAL A 289 -1.80 2.62 6.74
N GLU A 290 -2.72 2.17 5.87
CA GLU A 290 -3.73 1.17 6.20
C GLU A 290 -3.09 -0.11 6.74
N ASN A 291 -3.66 -0.65 7.81
CA ASN A 291 -3.25 -1.90 8.42
C ASN A 291 -4.45 -2.61 9.09
N GLY A 292 -4.26 -3.82 9.63
CA GLY A 292 -5.34 -4.61 10.22
C GLY A 292 -6.12 -3.92 11.35
N PHE A 293 -5.51 -2.93 12.03
CA PHE A 293 -6.22 -2.09 13.02
C PHE A 293 -7.39 -1.34 12.38
N ASP A 294 -7.24 -0.82 11.16
CA ASP A 294 -8.25 -0.04 10.46
C ASP A 294 -9.52 -0.87 10.20
N TRP A 295 -9.35 -2.14 9.82
CA TRP A 295 -10.46 -3.06 9.54
C TRP A 295 -11.33 -3.29 10.77
N VAL A 296 -10.71 -3.37 11.95
CA VAL A 296 -11.41 -3.53 13.22
C VAL A 296 -12.01 -2.22 13.70
N LEU A 297 -11.24 -1.13 13.62
CA LEU A 297 -11.68 0.20 14.06
C LEU A 297 -12.97 0.61 13.34
N MET A 298 -13.02 0.51 12.01
CA MET A 298 -14.17 0.96 11.23
C MET A 298 -15.44 0.16 11.56
N ARG A 299 -15.30 -1.15 11.77
CA ARG A 299 -16.41 -2.01 12.21
C ARG A 299 -16.95 -1.59 13.57
N LEU A 300 -16.06 -1.39 14.55
CA LEU A 300 -16.47 -0.96 15.88
C LEU A 300 -17.13 0.42 15.84
N LEU A 301 -16.60 1.37 15.05
CA LEU A 301 -17.21 2.68 14.88
C LEU A 301 -18.65 2.60 14.32
N ALA A 302 -18.91 1.61 13.48
CA ALA A 302 -20.24 1.28 12.95
C ALA A 302 -21.11 0.43 13.89
N GLY A 303 -20.67 0.19 15.13
CA GLY A 303 -21.38 -0.63 16.11
C GLY A 303 -21.39 -2.13 15.75
N ILE A 304 -20.57 -2.55 14.78
CA ILE A 304 -20.45 -3.95 14.39
C ILE A 304 -19.50 -4.64 15.36
N LYS A 305 -20.02 -5.59 16.14
CA LYS A 305 -19.19 -6.45 16.97
C LYS A 305 -18.18 -7.22 16.12
N VAL A 306 -16.94 -7.30 16.58
CA VAL A 306 -15.86 -8.06 15.94
C VAL A 306 -15.60 -9.29 16.79
N THR A 307 -16.04 -10.45 16.31
CA THR A 307 -15.89 -11.71 17.05
C THR A 307 -14.50 -12.32 16.83
N ARG A 308 -14.15 -13.32 17.64
CA ARG A 308 -12.97 -14.15 17.37
C ARG A 308 -13.00 -14.77 15.97
N SER A 309 -14.16 -15.29 15.55
CA SER A 309 -14.32 -15.91 14.23
C SER A 309 -14.07 -14.93 13.09
N ASP A 310 -14.52 -13.67 13.26
CA ASP A 310 -14.24 -12.60 12.31
C ASP A 310 -12.74 -12.39 12.16
N LEU A 311 -12.02 -12.21 13.27
CA LEU A 311 -10.58 -11.93 13.26
C LEU A 311 -9.80 -13.07 12.62
N THR A 312 -10.03 -14.30 13.07
CA THR A 312 -9.32 -15.47 12.54
C THR A 312 -9.63 -15.72 11.05
N GLY A 313 -10.79 -15.25 10.57
CA GLY A 313 -11.18 -15.33 9.17
C GLY A 313 -10.50 -14.31 8.24
N MET A 314 -9.79 -13.31 8.77
CA MET A 314 -9.14 -12.26 7.98
C MET A 314 -7.82 -12.69 7.31
N GLY A 315 -7.42 -13.97 7.44
CA GLY A 315 -6.15 -14.45 6.90
C GLY A 315 -6.08 -14.45 5.37
N VAL A 316 -7.20 -14.74 4.69
CA VAL A 316 -7.28 -14.65 3.22
C VAL A 316 -7.30 -13.19 2.82
N GLY A 317 -6.27 -12.74 2.09
CA GLY A 317 -6.07 -11.33 1.76
C GLY A 317 -5.51 -10.48 2.91
N GLY A 318 -5.14 -11.10 4.04
CA GLY A 318 -4.60 -10.41 5.21
C GLY A 318 -3.16 -9.90 5.04
N LEU A 319 -2.47 -10.22 3.94
CA LEU A 319 -1.16 -9.65 3.62
C LEU A 319 -1.35 -8.36 2.81
N LEU A 320 -1.40 -7.23 3.51
CA LEU A 320 -1.74 -5.93 2.90
C LEU A 320 -0.56 -5.32 2.16
N MET A 321 0.64 -5.51 2.72
CA MET A 321 1.88 -5.08 2.10
C MET A 321 2.94 -6.14 2.35
N GLU A 322 3.77 -6.41 1.34
CA GLU A 322 5.01 -7.16 1.55
C GLU A 322 5.96 -6.26 2.34
N ILE A 323 6.05 -6.48 3.65
CA ILE A 323 7.08 -5.82 4.44
C ILE A 323 8.41 -6.45 4.03
N VAL A 324 9.32 -5.65 3.48
CA VAL A 324 10.69 -6.00 3.07
C VAL A 324 11.47 -6.69 4.22
N THR A 325 10.97 -6.53 5.45
CA THR A 325 11.43 -7.13 6.69
C THR A 325 10.73 -8.46 7.00
N ARG A 326 11.02 -9.50 6.23
CA ARG A 326 11.02 -10.85 6.82
C ARG A 326 12.47 -11.25 7.07
N PRO A 327 12.98 -11.25 8.31
CA PRO A 327 14.10 -12.12 8.64
C PRO A 327 13.59 -13.54 8.41
N GLN A 328 14.11 -14.21 7.37
CA GLN A 328 13.78 -15.61 7.14
C GLN A 328 14.22 -16.42 8.37
N PRO A 329 13.43 -17.40 8.84
CA PRO A 329 13.89 -18.29 9.89
C PRO A 329 15.03 -19.16 9.36
N ARG A 330 16.23 -18.93 9.91
CA ARG A 330 17.34 -19.89 10.08
C ARG A 330 17.40 -21.04 9.06
N THR A 331 17.79 -20.73 7.83
CA THR A 331 18.93 -21.47 7.28
C THR A 331 20.15 -20.69 7.72
N VAL A 332 20.97 -21.26 8.58
CA VAL A 332 22.28 -20.70 8.92
C VAL A 332 23.17 -21.00 7.73
N PRO A 333 23.57 -20.05 6.86
CA PRO A 333 24.77 -20.25 6.09
C PRO A 333 25.91 -19.98 7.06
N ASP A 334 26.56 -21.06 7.43
CA ASP A 334 27.87 -21.03 8.05
C ASP A 334 28.80 -20.20 7.16
N THR A 335 29.29 -19.07 7.67
CA THR A 335 30.67 -18.56 7.52
C THR A 335 30.78 -17.11 7.99
N GLU A 336 31.58 -16.91 9.04
CA GLU A 336 32.38 -15.71 9.16
C GLU A 336 33.25 -15.60 7.89
N GLY A 337 32.99 -14.60 7.04
CA GLY A 337 33.92 -14.24 5.96
C GLY A 337 33.27 -13.74 4.67
N ASN A 338 33.18 -12.41 4.56
CA ASN A 338 32.82 -11.62 3.37
C ASN A 338 31.34 -11.59 2.94
N ARG A 339 30.63 -10.55 3.41
CA ARG A 339 29.35 -10.12 2.82
C ARG A 339 29.61 -9.59 1.41
N ASN A 340 28.83 -10.05 0.43
CA ASN A 340 29.07 -9.71 -0.97
C ASN A 340 28.43 -8.35 -1.29
N VAL A 341 29.13 -7.25 -0.98
CA VAL A 341 28.63 -5.89 -1.20
C VAL A 341 29.40 -5.21 -2.34
N ALA A 342 28.68 -4.75 -3.37
CA ALA A 342 29.27 -3.93 -4.43
C ALA A 342 29.39 -2.46 -4.01
N ALA A 343 30.44 -1.77 -4.41
CA ALA A 343 30.53 -0.32 -4.31
C ALA A 343 30.15 0.33 -5.65
N ILE A 344 29.17 1.23 -5.62
CA ILE A 344 28.76 2.04 -6.77
C ILE A 344 29.29 3.46 -6.55
N VAL A 345 30.18 3.92 -7.42
CA VAL A 345 30.68 5.30 -7.42
C VAL A 345 29.93 6.10 -8.48
N LEU A 346 29.15 7.09 -8.05
CA LEU A 346 28.40 7.98 -8.94
C LEU A 346 29.31 9.09 -9.46
N ALA A 347 29.72 9.00 -10.72
CA ALA A 347 30.63 9.90 -11.40
C ALA A 347 30.05 10.42 -12.74
N ALA A 348 28.73 10.68 -12.77
CA ALA A 348 27.99 11.11 -13.96
C ALA A 348 27.56 12.59 -13.95
N GLY A 349 27.86 13.33 -12.88
CA GLY A 349 27.36 14.67 -12.64
C GLY A 349 27.88 15.75 -13.59
N ARG A 350 27.04 16.74 -13.92
CA ARG A 350 27.34 17.86 -14.84
C ARG A 350 28.18 18.99 -14.21
N SER A 351 28.37 18.98 -12.89
CA SER A 351 29.15 20.00 -12.16
C SER A 351 28.69 21.45 -12.38
N THR A 352 27.38 21.66 -12.58
CA THR A 352 26.80 22.97 -12.92
C THR A 352 27.08 24.06 -11.88
N ARG A 353 27.27 23.70 -10.61
CA ARG A 353 27.55 24.61 -9.49
C ARG A 353 29.02 25.04 -9.36
N MET A 354 29.94 24.35 -10.03
CA MET A 354 31.37 24.71 -10.01
C MET A 354 31.71 25.90 -10.91
N GLY A 355 30.84 26.25 -11.87
CA GLY A 355 31.09 27.36 -12.81
C GLY A 355 32.34 27.19 -13.69
N GLY A 356 32.90 25.98 -13.77
CA GLY A 356 34.20 25.66 -14.38
C GLY A 356 34.31 24.19 -14.83
N PRO A 357 35.53 23.61 -14.95
CA PRO A 357 35.72 22.23 -15.39
C PRO A 357 35.03 21.23 -14.45
N ASN A 358 34.67 20.05 -14.97
CA ASN A 358 33.92 19.04 -14.23
C ASN A 358 34.57 18.70 -12.87
N LYS A 359 33.83 18.82 -11.76
CA LYS A 359 34.32 18.62 -10.39
C LYS A 359 34.96 17.25 -10.20
N LEU A 360 34.42 16.23 -10.88
CA LEU A 360 34.93 14.87 -10.87
C LEU A 360 36.38 14.78 -11.41
N LEU A 361 36.76 15.73 -12.27
CA LEU A 361 38.10 15.90 -12.86
C LEU A 361 38.94 16.99 -12.18
N ALA A 362 38.44 17.62 -11.12
CA ALA A 362 39.23 18.53 -10.29
C ALA A 362 40.26 17.74 -9.48
N GLU A 363 41.36 18.41 -9.12
CA GLU A 363 42.48 17.78 -8.41
C GLU A 363 42.54 18.19 -6.95
N LEU A 364 42.66 17.18 -6.10
CA LEU A 364 43.05 17.28 -4.70
C LEU A 364 44.34 16.47 -4.54
N ASP A 365 45.40 17.11 -4.06
CA ASP A 365 46.75 16.51 -3.90
C ASP A 365 47.27 15.79 -5.17
N GLY A 366 47.03 16.40 -6.33
CA GLY A 366 47.46 15.89 -7.63
C GLY A 366 46.65 14.72 -8.18
N LYS A 367 45.56 14.31 -7.49
CA LYS A 367 44.65 13.25 -7.94
C LYS A 367 43.25 13.78 -8.24
N LYS A 368 42.63 13.22 -9.29
CA LYS A 368 41.26 13.54 -9.68
C LYS A 368 40.26 13.08 -8.61
N LEU A 369 39.25 13.87 -8.27
CA LEU A 369 38.29 13.54 -7.19
C LEU A 369 37.64 12.17 -7.39
N ALA A 370 37.15 11.89 -8.61
CA ALA A 370 36.53 10.59 -8.91
C ALA A 370 37.53 9.42 -8.78
N ARG A 371 38.82 9.67 -9.05
CA ARG A 371 39.88 8.68 -8.88
C ARG A 371 40.13 8.40 -7.40
N ILE A 372 40.17 9.43 -6.54
CA ILE A 372 40.35 9.27 -5.09
C ILE A 372 39.25 8.36 -4.53
N VAL A 373 37.98 8.66 -4.82
CA VAL A 373 36.85 7.85 -4.33
C VAL A 373 36.89 6.42 -4.86
N ALA A 374 37.23 6.22 -6.14
CA ALA A 374 37.36 4.89 -6.72
C ALA A 374 38.51 4.08 -6.09
N GLU A 375 39.66 4.71 -5.81
CA GLU A 375 40.78 4.08 -5.11
C GLU A 375 40.38 3.67 -3.68
N GLN A 376 39.63 4.50 -2.95
CA GLN A 376 39.13 4.17 -1.61
C GLN A 376 38.10 3.04 -1.63
N ALA A 377 37.20 3.03 -2.62
CA ALA A 377 36.26 1.92 -2.82
C ALA A 377 36.99 0.60 -3.14
N LEU A 378 38.05 0.64 -3.96
CA LEU A 378 38.88 -0.52 -4.28
C LEU A 378 39.72 -1.02 -3.10
N ALA A 379 40.12 -0.13 -2.19
CA ALA A 379 40.86 -0.46 -0.99
C ALA A 379 39.98 -1.01 0.14
N SER A 380 38.65 -0.95 -0.01
CA SER A 380 37.67 -1.46 0.96
C SER A 380 37.38 -2.95 0.77
N LYS A 381 36.53 -3.51 1.64
CA LYS A 381 35.97 -4.87 1.57
C LYS A 381 34.87 -5.05 0.52
N ALA A 382 34.60 -4.03 -0.32
CA ALA A 382 33.66 -4.17 -1.42
C ALA A 382 34.11 -5.27 -2.40
N SER A 383 33.18 -6.12 -2.83
CA SER A 383 33.47 -7.26 -3.70
C SER A 383 33.68 -6.88 -5.16
N GLU A 384 33.05 -5.79 -5.60
CA GLU A 384 33.24 -5.17 -6.91
C GLU A 384 33.08 -3.66 -6.81
N VAL A 385 33.72 -2.91 -7.71
CA VAL A 385 33.58 -1.45 -7.81
C VAL A 385 33.01 -1.10 -9.18
N ILE A 386 31.82 -0.52 -9.17
CA ILE A 386 31.06 -0.08 -10.34
C ILE A 386 31.13 1.45 -10.39
N VAL A 387 31.61 2.01 -11.49
CA VAL A 387 31.68 3.46 -11.68
C VAL A 387 30.65 3.87 -12.72
N VAL A 388 29.68 4.67 -12.30
CA VAL A 388 28.64 5.20 -13.19
C VAL A 388 29.12 6.51 -13.79
N THR A 389 29.34 6.53 -15.09
CA THR A 389 29.85 7.70 -15.85
C THR A 389 28.73 8.32 -16.69
N GLY A 390 28.86 9.60 -17.02
CA GLY A 390 27.81 10.37 -17.71
C GLY A 390 28.39 11.55 -18.46
N HIS A 391 28.15 12.77 -17.98
CA HIS A 391 28.70 13.97 -18.61
C HIS A 391 30.25 13.93 -18.65
N GLN A 392 30.83 14.10 -19.83
CA GLN A 392 32.27 13.93 -20.07
C GLN A 392 32.81 12.56 -19.63
N GLY A 393 32.00 11.50 -19.73
CA GLY A 393 32.35 10.17 -19.26
C GLY A 393 33.69 9.66 -19.79
N ASP A 394 34.07 9.98 -21.04
CA ASP A 394 35.35 9.54 -21.61
C ASP A 394 36.56 10.08 -20.83
N LEU A 395 36.49 11.33 -20.40
CA LEU A 395 37.53 11.96 -19.58
C LEU A 395 37.55 11.39 -18.16
N VAL A 396 36.38 11.06 -17.61
CA VAL A 396 36.27 10.41 -16.29
C VAL A 396 36.86 9.01 -16.35
N GLU A 397 36.54 8.22 -17.38
CA GLU A 397 37.10 6.88 -17.56
C GLU A 397 38.61 6.92 -17.77
N GLN A 398 39.11 7.88 -18.56
CA GLN A 398 40.55 8.12 -18.71
C GLN A 398 41.22 8.48 -17.37
N ALA A 399 40.58 9.28 -16.52
CA ALA A 399 41.11 9.61 -15.20
C ALA A 399 41.22 8.38 -14.26
N LEU A 400 40.41 7.35 -14.51
CA LEU A 400 40.38 6.10 -13.76
C LEU A 400 41.16 4.98 -14.46
N ASP A 401 41.94 5.29 -15.50
CA ASP A 401 42.71 4.30 -16.23
C ASP A 401 43.68 3.53 -15.31
N GLY A 402 43.81 2.24 -15.58
CA GLY A 402 44.56 1.28 -14.76
C GLY A 402 43.85 0.79 -13.48
N LEU A 403 42.66 1.29 -13.13
CA LEU A 403 41.89 0.80 -11.98
C LEU A 403 40.99 -0.39 -12.37
N LYS A 404 40.89 -1.40 -11.48
CA LYS A 404 40.03 -2.58 -11.69
C LYS A 404 38.56 -2.28 -11.36
N VAL A 405 37.93 -1.45 -12.19
CA VAL A 405 36.52 -1.03 -12.02
C VAL A 405 35.65 -1.46 -13.21
N LYS A 406 34.35 -1.62 -12.98
CA LYS A 406 33.34 -1.83 -14.02
C LYS A 406 32.68 -0.50 -14.37
N PHE A 407 32.80 -0.05 -15.61
CA PHE A 407 32.15 1.18 -16.07
C PHE A 407 30.71 0.94 -16.51
N VAL A 408 29.83 1.87 -16.15
CA VAL A 408 28.42 1.90 -16.57
C VAL A 408 28.10 3.30 -17.06
N ARG A 409 27.81 3.42 -18.36
CA ARG A 409 27.44 4.69 -18.98
C ARG A 409 25.96 4.98 -18.74
N ASN A 410 25.66 6.08 -18.06
CA ASN A 410 24.30 6.61 -17.89
C ASN A 410 24.01 7.66 -18.98
N PRO A 411 23.27 7.35 -20.06
CA PRO A 411 22.93 8.33 -21.09
C PRO A 411 21.99 9.43 -20.56
N ASP A 412 21.19 9.12 -19.53
CA ASP A 412 20.18 10.00 -18.94
C ASP A 412 20.71 10.78 -17.73
N PHE A 413 22.01 11.08 -17.70
CA PHE A 413 22.67 11.80 -16.59
C PHE A 413 22.08 13.20 -16.33
N ALA A 414 21.36 13.77 -17.30
CA ALA A 414 20.67 15.05 -17.16
C ALA A 414 19.39 14.96 -16.29
N GLY A 415 18.85 13.75 -16.09
CA GLY A 415 17.65 13.50 -15.27
C GLY A 415 17.88 13.50 -13.75
N GLY A 416 19.10 13.83 -13.31
CA GLY A 416 19.45 13.96 -11.90
C GLY A 416 20.16 12.75 -11.29
N ILE A 417 20.40 12.79 -9.98
CA ILE A 417 21.12 11.70 -9.28
C ILE A 417 20.37 10.37 -9.35
N ALA A 418 19.04 10.38 -9.42
CA ALA A 418 18.23 9.18 -9.48
C ALA A 418 18.58 8.29 -10.69
N SER A 419 18.77 8.86 -11.89
CA SER A 419 19.11 8.06 -13.08
C SER A 419 20.47 7.37 -12.93
N SER A 420 21.43 8.03 -12.28
CA SER A 420 22.75 7.45 -12.00
C SER A 420 22.69 6.32 -10.98
N VAL A 421 21.88 6.47 -9.92
CA VAL A 421 21.64 5.40 -8.95
C VAL A 421 21.02 4.19 -9.64
N LYS A 422 19.99 4.39 -10.48
CA LYS A 422 19.33 3.30 -11.23
C LYS A 422 20.30 2.56 -12.13
N ALA A 423 21.13 3.28 -12.89
CA ALA A 423 22.14 2.70 -13.76
C ALA A 423 23.15 1.85 -12.96
N GLY A 424 23.65 2.38 -11.84
CA GLY A 424 24.56 1.64 -10.96
C GLY A 424 23.93 0.39 -10.36
N ILE A 425 22.73 0.51 -9.79
CA ILE A 425 22.00 -0.60 -9.15
C ILE A 425 21.69 -1.71 -10.16
N SER A 426 21.30 -1.35 -11.39
CA SER A 426 21.03 -2.32 -12.47
C SER A 426 22.27 -3.10 -12.92
N ALA A 427 23.46 -2.60 -12.65
CA ALA A 427 24.71 -3.23 -13.03
C ALA A 427 25.33 -4.12 -11.93
N VAL A 428 24.77 -4.09 -10.72
CA VAL A 428 25.24 -4.92 -9.59
C VAL A 428 24.96 -6.39 -9.89
N SER A 429 25.94 -7.27 -9.66
CA SER A 429 25.78 -8.72 -9.83
C SER A 429 24.60 -9.29 -9.03
N ASP A 430 23.83 -10.23 -9.59
CA ASP A 430 22.71 -10.87 -8.88
C ASP A 430 23.13 -11.57 -7.58
N SER A 431 24.40 -12.00 -7.50
CA SER A 431 24.98 -12.69 -6.35
C SER A 431 25.32 -11.81 -5.15
N ALA A 432 25.29 -10.48 -5.30
CA ALA A 432 25.58 -9.60 -4.18
C ALA A 432 24.44 -9.63 -3.14
N ASP A 433 24.71 -9.13 -1.93
CA ASP A 433 23.76 -8.98 -0.84
C ASP A 433 23.21 -7.54 -0.75
N GLY A 434 24.01 -6.58 -1.23
CA GLY A 434 23.65 -5.17 -1.28
C GLY A 434 24.64 -4.37 -2.14
N ALA A 435 24.43 -3.05 -2.15
CA ALA A 435 25.36 -2.11 -2.75
C ALA A 435 25.53 -0.87 -1.88
N ILE A 436 26.77 -0.39 -1.76
CA ILE A 436 27.08 0.89 -1.15
C ILE A 436 27.21 1.96 -2.22
N VAL A 437 26.43 3.04 -2.09
CA VAL A 437 26.39 4.13 -3.05
C VAL A 437 27.29 5.26 -2.54
N CYS A 438 28.39 5.48 -3.25
CA CYS A 438 29.38 6.51 -3.02
C CYS A 438 29.20 7.65 -4.04
N LEU A 439 29.42 8.90 -3.60
CA LEU A 439 29.42 10.05 -4.49
C LEU A 439 30.86 10.34 -4.95
N GLY A 440 31.09 10.48 -6.26
CA GLY A 440 32.42 10.62 -6.84
C GLY A 440 33.13 11.96 -6.56
N ASP A 441 32.47 12.85 -5.82
CA ASP A 441 32.93 14.19 -5.44
C ASP A 441 33.15 14.36 -3.93
N MET A 442 33.14 13.25 -3.18
CA MET A 442 33.43 13.21 -1.74
C MET A 442 34.79 12.56 -1.47
N PRO A 443 35.92 13.24 -1.75
CA PRO A 443 37.26 12.64 -1.66
C PRO A 443 37.74 12.35 -0.23
N LEU A 444 37.03 12.84 0.79
CA LEU A 444 37.36 12.59 2.19
C LEU A 444 36.79 11.26 2.71
N ILE A 445 36.01 10.53 1.90
CA ILE A 445 35.55 9.18 2.25
C ILE A 445 36.71 8.22 2.12
N ASP A 446 37.04 7.53 3.21
CA ASP A 446 38.11 6.53 3.25
C ASP A 446 37.57 5.09 3.20
N ALA A 447 38.45 4.14 2.92
CA ALA A 447 38.14 2.72 2.90
C ALA A 447 37.62 2.21 4.26
N GLN A 448 38.12 2.76 5.37
CA GLN A 448 37.72 2.35 6.72
C GLN A 448 36.25 2.68 7.01
N LEU A 449 35.74 3.82 6.55
CA LEU A 449 34.32 4.15 6.66
C LEU A 449 33.45 3.20 5.83
N ILE A 450 33.87 2.90 4.60
CA ILE A 450 33.18 1.93 3.73
C ILE A 450 33.12 0.57 4.42
N ASP A 451 34.24 0.11 4.96
CA ASP A 451 34.35 -1.16 5.69
C ASP A 451 33.42 -1.20 6.91
N ARG A 452 33.39 -0.15 7.72
CA ARG A 452 32.47 -0.08 8.88
C ARG A 452 31.00 -0.15 8.47
N LEU A 453 30.63 0.44 7.34
CA LEU A 453 29.26 0.35 6.81
C LEU A 453 28.95 -1.08 6.34
N ILE A 454 29.88 -1.74 5.64
CA ILE A 454 29.76 -3.15 5.23
C ILE A 454 29.69 -4.08 6.46
N GLU A 455 30.47 -3.81 7.51
CA GLU A 455 30.48 -4.55 8.77
C GLU A 455 29.23 -4.32 9.63
N THR A 456 28.59 -3.18 9.50
CA THR A 456 27.32 -2.88 10.18
C THR A 456 26.12 -3.50 9.45
N PHE A 457 26.23 -3.64 8.13
CA PHE A 457 25.22 -4.25 7.27
C PHE A 457 24.99 -5.73 7.61
N ALA A 458 23.91 -6.02 8.31
CA ALA A 458 23.58 -7.37 8.76
C ALA A 458 22.11 -7.68 8.43
N PRO A 459 21.81 -8.07 7.18
CA PRO A 459 20.44 -8.35 6.75
C PRO A 459 19.71 -9.37 7.63
N ASP A 460 20.42 -10.38 8.11
CA ASP A 460 19.85 -11.43 8.96
C ASP A 460 19.45 -10.93 10.36
N ARG A 461 20.02 -9.79 10.78
CA ARG A 461 19.67 -9.10 12.03
C ARG A 461 18.74 -7.91 11.81
N GLY A 462 18.21 -7.73 10.59
CA GLY A 462 17.33 -6.63 10.23
C GLY A 462 18.04 -5.31 9.92
N HIS A 463 19.38 -5.27 9.90
CA HIS A 463 20.15 -4.08 9.51
C HIS A 463 20.30 -4.06 7.98
N LEU A 464 19.26 -3.59 7.29
CA LEU A 464 19.16 -3.65 5.82
C LEU A 464 19.67 -2.39 5.12
N ILE A 465 19.79 -1.27 5.84
CA ILE A 465 20.39 -0.02 5.35
C ILE A 465 21.45 0.40 6.36
N ALA A 466 22.67 0.74 5.91
CA ALA A 466 23.69 1.31 6.78
C ALA A 466 24.04 2.74 6.32
N VAL A 467 24.05 3.69 7.25
CA VAL A 467 24.26 5.11 6.96
C VAL A 467 25.18 5.76 8.01
N PRO A 468 26.16 6.59 7.60
CA PRO A 468 26.96 7.34 8.55
C PRO A 468 26.14 8.45 9.20
N VAL A 469 26.31 8.65 10.51
CA VAL A 469 25.59 9.67 11.29
C VAL A 469 26.55 10.43 12.21
N SER A 470 26.36 11.75 12.26
CA SER A 470 26.99 12.66 13.23
C SER A 470 25.99 13.73 13.62
N GLU A 471 25.85 13.98 14.93
CA GLU A 471 24.92 14.97 15.49
C GLU A 471 23.46 14.85 14.96
N GLY A 472 22.99 13.62 14.72
CA GLY A 472 21.66 13.35 14.17
C GLY A 472 21.50 13.63 12.67
N ARG A 473 22.56 14.07 11.99
CA ARG A 473 22.61 14.26 10.54
C ARG A 473 23.14 13.00 9.85
N ARG A 474 22.42 12.53 8.83
CA ARG A 474 22.81 11.39 7.98
C ARG A 474 23.70 11.86 6.83
N GLY A 475 24.78 11.13 6.58
CA GLY A 475 25.78 11.41 5.55
C GLY A 475 25.78 10.39 4.42
N ASN A 476 26.86 10.40 3.64
CA ASN A 476 27.19 9.42 2.61
C ASN A 476 28.57 8.78 2.92
N PRO A 477 28.87 7.60 2.38
CA PRO A 477 28.05 6.78 1.49
C PRO A 477 26.91 6.04 2.20
N VAL A 478 25.92 5.56 1.46
CA VAL A 478 24.79 4.79 2.01
C VAL A 478 24.78 3.39 1.44
N LEU A 479 24.77 2.38 2.31
CA LEU A 479 24.67 0.98 1.94
C LEU A 479 23.22 0.51 1.97
N TRP A 480 22.79 -0.10 0.87
CA TRP A 480 21.46 -0.63 0.67
C TRP A 480 21.48 -2.13 0.46
N SER A 481 20.64 -2.86 1.21
CA SER A 481 20.31 -4.25 0.88
C SER A 481 19.71 -4.33 -0.53
N ARG A 482 19.97 -5.43 -1.23
CA ARG A 482 19.31 -5.73 -2.51
C ARG A 482 17.81 -5.83 -2.45
N ARG A 483 17.26 -6.06 -1.27
CA ARG A 483 15.82 -5.99 -1.03
C ARG A 483 15.23 -4.61 -1.38
N PHE A 484 16.03 -3.54 -1.34
CA PHE A 484 15.63 -2.19 -1.73
C PHE A 484 15.92 -1.84 -3.18
N PHE A 485 16.56 -2.71 -3.98
CA PHE A 485 16.93 -2.35 -5.35
C PHE A 485 15.72 -2.00 -6.21
N LYS A 486 14.62 -2.76 -6.11
CA LYS A 486 13.36 -2.44 -6.81
C LYS A 486 12.80 -1.07 -6.43
N GLU A 487 12.90 -0.69 -5.16
CA GLU A 487 12.43 0.62 -4.68
C GLU A 487 13.40 1.76 -5.07
N LEU A 488 14.71 1.50 -5.08
CA LEU A 488 15.68 2.44 -5.64
C LEU A 488 15.43 2.68 -7.14
N MET A 489 14.89 1.69 -7.86
CA MET A 489 14.48 1.85 -9.25
C MET A 489 13.29 2.80 -9.45
N THR A 490 12.53 3.13 -8.39
CA THR A 490 11.40 4.08 -8.45
C THR A 490 11.79 5.52 -8.13
N LEU A 491 13.05 5.80 -7.78
CA LEU A 491 13.54 7.17 -7.52
C LEU A 491 13.33 8.08 -8.74
N ASP A 492 13.10 9.37 -8.54
CA ASP A 492 12.95 10.32 -9.65
C ASP A 492 13.61 11.68 -9.36
N GLY A 493 14.06 12.33 -10.43
CA GLY A 493 14.75 13.62 -10.40
C GLY A 493 16.00 13.68 -9.52
N ASP A 494 16.18 14.82 -8.86
CA ASP A 494 17.27 15.08 -7.93
C ASP A 494 16.96 14.72 -6.47
N ILE A 495 15.80 14.10 -6.23
CA ILE A 495 15.43 13.63 -4.89
C ILE A 495 16.22 12.35 -4.63
N GLY A 496 17.38 12.48 -3.99
CA GLY A 496 18.17 11.34 -3.54
C GLY A 496 17.37 10.40 -2.63
N ALA A 497 17.96 9.23 -2.32
CA ALA A 497 17.29 8.16 -1.58
C ALA A 497 16.95 8.49 -0.10
N ARG A 498 17.14 9.73 0.36
CA ARG A 498 16.89 10.17 1.75
C ARG A 498 15.47 9.87 2.24
N HIS A 499 14.46 10.06 1.40
CA HIS A 499 13.07 9.78 1.75
C HIS A 499 12.82 8.28 2.00
N LEU A 500 13.52 7.40 1.27
CA LEU A 500 13.47 5.96 1.50
C LEU A 500 14.09 5.57 2.85
N ILE A 501 15.19 6.21 3.25
CA ILE A 501 15.79 6.00 4.58
C ILE A 501 14.82 6.44 5.70
N ALA A 502 14.03 7.50 5.49
CA ALA A 502 13.03 7.95 6.45
C ALA A 502 11.80 7.01 6.51
N LYS A 503 11.42 6.44 5.37
CA LYS A 503 10.31 5.49 5.25
C LYS A 503 10.60 4.16 5.98
N HIS A 504 11.85 3.73 5.97
CA HIS A 504 12.30 2.44 6.52
C HIS A 504 13.22 2.61 7.75
N ALA A 505 12.89 3.57 8.63
CA ALA A 505 13.77 3.95 9.74
C ALA A 505 14.07 2.80 10.72
N GLU A 506 13.19 1.81 10.80
CA GLU A 506 13.28 0.64 11.67
C GLU A 506 14.33 -0.40 11.26
N VAL A 507 14.84 -0.33 10.03
CA VAL A 507 15.89 -1.23 9.51
C VAL A 507 17.21 -0.52 9.20
N VAL A 508 17.28 0.77 9.53
CA VAL A 508 18.46 1.59 9.33
C VAL A 508 19.40 1.41 10.51
N ALA A 509 20.60 0.92 10.22
CA ALA A 509 21.70 0.91 11.16
C ALA A 509 22.54 2.17 10.96
N GLU A 510 22.66 2.96 12.02
CA GLU A 510 23.43 4.20 12.03
C GLU A 510 24.87 3.91 12.46
N VAL A 511 25.85 4.37 11.66
CA VAL A 511 27.28 4.22 11.92
C VAL A 511 27.83 5.57 12.39
N PRO A 512 28.22 5.72 13.67
CA PRO A 512 28.79 6.97 14.16
C PRO A 512 30.08 7.33 13.43
N VAL A 513 30.20 8.58 12.98
CA VAL A 513 31.41 9.13 12.35
C VAL A 513 31.83 10.42 13.03
N GLU A 514 33.13 10.58 13.22
CA GLU A 514 33.75 11.81 13.69
C GLU A 514 34.17 12.69 12.49
N GLY A 515 34.04 14.00 12.64
CA GLY A 515 34.42 14.96 11.60
C GLY A 515 33.42 15.09 10.44
N ASN A 516 33.86 15.74 9.37
CA ASN A 516 33.00 16.16 8.24
C ASN A 516 33.13 15.30 6.98
N SER A 517 33.92 14.22 7.00
CA SER A 517 34.20 13.39 5.81
C SER A 517 32.94 12.85 5.14
N ALA A 518 32.01 12.31 5.94
CA ALA A 518 30.72 11.77 5.47
C ALA A 518 29.71 12.84 4.99
N PHE A 519 30.09 14.12 5.06
CA PHE A 519 29.18 15.25 4.93
C PHE A 519 29.65 16.31 3.93
N LEU A 520 30.90 16.22 3.45
CA LEU A 520 31.53 17.18 2.57
C LEU A 520 31.60 16.67 1.13
N ASP A 521 30.76 17.22 0.27
CA ASP A 521 30.82 17.11 -1.19
C ASP A 521 31.44 18.38 -1.80
N ILE A 522 32.34 18.20 -2.77
CA ILE A 522 33.03 19.33 -3.42
C ILE A 522 32.15 19.90 -4.54
N ASP A 523 31.18 20.72 -4.15
CA ASP A 523 30.23 21.36 -5.06
C ASP A 523 30.66 22.75 -5.57
N THR A 524 31.66 23.37 -4.92
CA THR A 524 32.13 24.73 -5.23
C THR A 524 33.66 24.83 -5.22
N PRO A 525 34.26 25.80 -5.94
CA PRO A 525 35.70 26.06 -5.87
C PRO A 525 36.20 26.33 -4.45
N GLN A 526 35.41 27.02 -3.63
CA GLN A 526 35.72 27.29 -2.23
C GLN A 526 35.77 25.99 -1.40
N ALA A 527 34.86 25.05 -1.64
CA ALA A 527 34.90 23.74 -0.99
C ALA A 527 36.15 22.94 -1.38
N LEU A 528 36.60 23.04 -2.64
CA LEU A 528 37.84 22.42 -3.10
C LEU A 528 39.07 23.04 -2.42
N GLU A 529 39.12 24.36 -2.28
CA GLU A 529 40.20 25.05 -1.57
C GLU A 529 40.21 24.77 -0.07
N ALA A 530 39.03 24.56 0.54
CA ALA A 530 38.94 24.16 1.93
C ALA A 530 39.49 22.73 2.11
N ALA A 531 39.11 21.80 1.24
CA ALA A 531 39.62 20.43 1.27
C ALA A 531 41.15 20.35 1.07
N ARG A 532 41.75 21.25 0.27
CA ARG A 532 43.21 21.36 0.11
C ARG A 532 43.96 21.85 1.35
N ARG A 533 43.26 22.52 2.27
CA ARG A 533 43.87 23.16 3.45
C ARG A 533 43.86 22.29 4.71
N GLY A 534 43.19 21.13 4.68
CA GLY A 534 43.04 20.21 5.81
C GLY A 534 41.78 20.52 6.61
#